data_AF-A0A7M1KCF6-F1
#
_entry.id   AF-A0A7M1KCF6-F1
#
_cell.length_a   1.000
_cell.length_b   1.000
_cell.length_c   1.000
_cell.angle_alpha   90.00
_cell.angle_beta   90.00
_cell.angle_gamma   90.00
#
_symmetry.space_group_name_H-M   'P 1'
#
loop_
_entity.id
_entity.type
_entity.pdbx_description
1 polymer ?
#
loop_
_entity_poly.entity_id
_entity_poly.type
_entity_poly.pdbx_seq_one_letter_code
_entity_poly.pdbx_strand_id
1 'polypeptide(L)'
;MEAQAYLRELNTQLTYLFAYVRKINEIDTAAGLFGEFRGMQDAGWSTVATAHEVFHELKVLGSKGEPLTRAELRQVLCLYAHLAEAGGVYEGLLNTMRITQLKPYNLWPFQDLVRVRKEPRAVIGPNANRMFRRLAEVATEIGMIGLARLLEITFRDDIRNAIAHADYILAQEGLRVRRRNGGNPILVSNAEIEVAFQIAMFFFELLQAFQQKTAESFRPARTIIGRFSDNPPMPWRIELTEDGRFSISSNAPGPQVDAAYERQKRINDHLGGRMVTAYASPGMDAPPALISDVIQTGFEISIVGLESVEQFAALISDVEENGLWDQAPAPENNDDALLMATPFGFRRIANGAEFKAWLPTVDEVVIA
;
A
#
# COMPACT_ATOMS: atom_id res chain seq x y z
N MET A 1 18.39 3.30 6.74
CA MET A 1 18.18 3.55 5.30
C MET A 1 18.28 5.05 5.09
N GLU A 2 18.96 5.51 4.04
CA GLU A 2 18.98 6.95 3.69
C GLU A 2 17.61 7.39 3.17
N ALA A 3 17.20 8.63 3.45
CA ALA A 3 15.87 9.11 3.08
C ALA A 3 15.62 9.09 1.56
N GLN A 4 16.63 9.38 0.75
CA GLN A 4 16.51 9.34 -0.72
C GLN A 4 16.40 7.91 -1.26
N ALA A 5 17.05 6.93 -0.63
CA ALA A 5 16.87 5.53 -0.96
C ALA A 5 15.44 5.08 -0.61
N TYR A 6 14.96 5.45 0.58
CA TYR A 6 13.58 5.22 1.01
C TYR A 6 12.58 5.80 0.00
N LEU A 7 12.79 7.04 -0.45
CA LEU A 7 11.91 7.70 -1.42
C LEU A 7 11.75 6.89 -2.72
N ARG A 8 12.88 6.50 -3.32
CA ARG A 8 12.89 5.76 -4.59
C ARG A 8 12.26 4.38 -4.45
N GLU A 9 12.58 3.68 -3.36
CA GLU A 9 11.99 2.36 -3.09
C GLU A 9 10.49 2.47 -2.82
N LEU A 10 10.05 3.46 -2.04
CA LEU A 10 8.63 3.66 -1.75
C LEU A 10 7.84 4.00 -3.01
N ASN A 11 8.33 4.89 -3.86
CA ASN A 11 7.68 5.18 -5.13
C ASN A 11 7.54 3.94 -6.01
N THR A 12 8.59 3.12 -6.06
CA THR A 12 8.57 1.85 -6.80
C THR A 12 7.47 0.93 -6.26
N GLN A 13 7.43 0.71 -4.94
CA GLN A 13 6.45 -0.17 -4.32
C GLN A 13 5.01 0.37 -4.40
N LEU A 14 4.81 1.68 -4.25
CA LEU A 14 3.48 2.29 -4.44
C LEU A 14 3.03 2.25 -5.90
N THR A 15 3.93 2.41 -6.86
CA THR A 15 3.63 2.20 -8.29
C THR A 15 3.08 0.81 -8.52
N TYR A 16 3.74 -0.21 -7.97
CA TYR A 16 3.28 -1.59 -8.09
C TYR A 16 1.94 -1.81 -7.39
N LEU A 17 1.80 -1.38 -6.14
CA LEU A 17 0.56 -1.53 -5.37
C LEU A 17 -0.63 -0.93 -6.13
N PHE A 18 -0.54 0.35 -6.50
CA PHE A 18 -1.66 1.06 -7.13
C PHE A 18 -1.95 0.56 -8.55
N ALA A 19 -0.94 0.17 -9.32
CA ALA A 19 -1.18 -0.43 -10.64
C ALA A 19 -1.90 -1.79 -10.52
N TYR A 20 -1.48 -2.63 -9.57
CA TYR A 20 -2.04 -3.95 -9.35
C TYR A 20 -3.46 -3.92 -8.78
N VAL A 21 -3.71 -3.18 -7.69
CA VAL A 21 -5.04 -3.13 -7.07
C VAL A 21 -6.10 -2.57 -8.03
N ARG A 22 -5.74 -1.62 -8.89
CA ARG A 22 -6.62 -1.11 -9.96
C ARG A 22 -7.02 -2.20 -10.95
N LYS A 23 -6.13 -3.14 -11.25
CA LYS A 23 -6.45 -4.30 -12.10
C LYS A 23 -7.30 -5.31 -11.34
N ILE A 24 -6.97 -5.60 -10.09
CA ILE A 24 -7.68 -6.60 -9.28
C ILE A 24 -9.15 -6.20 -9.04
N ASN A 25 -9.38 -4.99 -8.56
CA ASN A 25 -10.71 -4.42 -8.38
C ASN A 25 -10.65 -2.89 -8.43
N GLU A 26 -10.98 -2.31 -9.59
CA GLU A 26 -10.91 -0.86 -9.79
C GLU A 26 -11.92 -0.08 -8.92
N ILE A 27 -13.06 -0.68 -8.59
CA ILE A 27 -14.12 -0.02 -7.81
C ILE A 27 -13.76 0.04 -6.33
N ASP A 28 -13.27 -1.07 -5.76
CA ASP A 28 -12.74 -1.06 -4.40
C ASP A 28 -11.48 -0.20 -4.29
N THR A 29 -10.70 -0.09 -5.37
CA THR A 29 -9.58 0.86 -5.41
C THR A 29 -10.08 2.28 -5.26
N ALA A 30 -11.11 2.68 -6.01
CA ALA A 30 -11.72 4.00 -5.89
C ALA A 30 -12.23 4.28 -4.46
N ALA A 31 -12.82 3.29 -3.80
CA ALA A 31 -13.26 3.41 -2.42
C ALA A 31 -12.09 3.46 -1.42
N GLY A 32 -10.98 2.77 -1.71
CA GLY A 32 -9.77 2.76 -0.89
C GLY A 32 -8.97 4.07 -0.92
N LEU A 33 -9.22 4.95 -1.90
CA LEU A 33 -8.48 6.22 -2.04
C LEU A 33 -8.68 7.18 -0.87
N PHE A 34 -9.88 7.17 -0.29
CA PHE A 34 -10.24 8.11 0.77
C PHE A 34 -10.35 7.36 2.09
N GLY A 35 -9.60 7.83 3.08
CA GLY A 35 -9.81 7.43 4.46
C GLY A 35 -11.16 7.93 4.96
N GLU A 36 -11.83 7.11 5.77
CA GLU A 36 -13.01 7.49 6.55
C GLU A 36 -14.30 7.81 5.74
N PHE A 37 -14.84 6.85 4.98
CA PHE A 37 -16.24 6.90 4.48
C PHE A 37 -17.28 6.65 5.61
N ARG A 38 -17.15 7.33 6.74
CA ARG A 38 -17.93 7.04 7.95
C ARG A 38 -19.28 7.79 7.96
N GLY A 39 -20.14 7.49 7.00
CA GLY A 39 -21.58 7.83 7.02
C GLY A 39 -21.93 9.18 7.68
N MET A 40 -22.72 9.13 8.76
CA MET A 40 -23.33 10.28 9.46
C MET A 40 -22.32 11.12 10.27
N GLN A 41 -21.34 11.70 9.58
CA GLN A 41 -20.42 12.70 10.11
C GLN A 41 -20.66 14.01 9.36
N ASP A 42 -20.92 15.10 10.11
CA ASP A 42 -21.09 16.43 9.53
C ASP A 42 -19.77 16.92 8.93
N ALA A 43 -19.84 17.98 8.11
CA ALA A 43 -18.65 18.65 7.59
C ALA A 43 -17.70 19.04 8.74
N GLY A 44 -16.40 18.78 8.56
CA GLY A 44 -15.36 19.07 9.56
C GLY A 44 -14.94 17.89 10.44
N TRP A 45 -15.57 16.71 10.31
CA TRP A 45 -15.23 15.50 11.07
C TRP A 45 -14.36 14.52 10.27
N SER A 46 -13.21 14.98 9.77
CA SER A 46 -12.26 14.13 9.02
C SER A 46 -10.86 14.21 9.61
N THR A 47 -10.35 13.09 10.11
CA THR A 47 -8.97 13.03 10.63
C THR A 47 -7.95 13.02 9.50
N VAL A 48 -8.36 12.59 8.30
CA VAL A 48 -7.57 12.72 7.07
C VAL A 48 -7.32 14.19 6.72
N ALA A 49 -8.37 15.03 6.79
CA ALA A 49 -8.22 16.47 6.52
C ALA A 49 -7.22 17.11 7.49
N THR A 50 -7.34 16.84 8.79
CA THR A 50 -6.37 17.32 9.80
C THR A 50 -4.96 16.80 9.54
N ALA A 51 -4.79 15.54 9.10
CA ALA A 51 -3.48 15.01 8.75
C ALA A 51 -2.83 15.76 7.57
N HIS A 52 -3.62 16.16 6.57
CA HIS A 52 -3.13 17.00 5.47
C HIS A 52 -2.74 18.41 5.93
N GLU A 53 -3.50 19.02 6.85
CA GLU A 53 -3.16 20.31 7.44
C GLU A 53 -1.83 20.23 8.20
N VAL A 54 -1.67 19.22 9.08
CA VAL A 54 -0.43 18.96 9.84
C VAL A 54 0.75 18.72 8.89
N PHE A 55 0.54 17.97 7.80
CA PHE A 55 1.56 17.75 6.80
C PHE A 55 1.99 19.05 6.11
N HIS A 56 1.04 19.94 5.80
CA HIS A 56 1.34 21.25 5.24
C HIS A 56 2.12 22.13 6.24
N GLU A 57 1.73 22.15 7.51
CA GLU A 57 2.46 22.85 8.58
C GLU A 57 3.91 22.37 8.69
N LEU A 58 4.13 21.05 8.58
CA LEU A 58 5.47 20.46 8.54
C LEU A 58 6.26 20.88 7.32
N LYS A 59 5.64 20.95 6.13
CA LYS A 59 6.30 21.47 4.93
C LYS A 59 6.75 22.91 5.13
N VAL A 60 5.88 23.78 5.64
CA VAL A 60 6.20 25.19 5.90
C VAL A 60 7.39 25.33 6.85
N LEU A 61 7.41 24.56 7.95
CA LEU A 61 8.53 24.57 8.89
C LEU A 61 9.80 23.98 8.27
N GLY A 62 9.69 22.90 7.50
CA GLY A 62 10.82 22.24 6.85
C GLY A 62 11.45 23.06 5.72
N SER A 63 10.69 23.92 5.07
CA SER A 63 11.16 24.82 4.00
C SER A 63 11.73 26.14 4.53
N LYS A 64 11.79 26.33 5.85
CA LYS A 64 12.41 27.51 6.45
C LYS A 64 13.92 27.43 6.20
N GLY A 65 14.44 28.23 5.26
CA GLY A 65 15.86 28.24 4.87
C GLY A 65 16.85 28.69 5.96
N GLU A 66 16.38 28.93 7.18
CA GLU A 66 17.17 29.27 8.35
C GLU A 66 17.11 28.13 9.38
N PRO A 67 18.16 27.93 10.22
CA PRO A 67 18.12 26.92 11.26
C PRO A 67 16.91 27.09 12.20
N LEU A 68 16.20 25.99 12.45
CA LEU A 68 15.06 25.99 13.36
C LEU A 68 15.49 26.38 14.78
N THR A 69 14.71 27.26 15.42
CA THR A 69 14.86 27.50 16.86
C THR A 69 14.47 26.26 17.66
N ARG A 70 14.88 26.19 18.92
CA ARG A 70 14.50 25.08 19.82
C ARG A 70 12.98 24.92 19.98
N ALA A 71 12.22 26.02 19.91
CA ALA A 71 10.76 25.98 19.99
C ALA A 71 10.16 25.38 18.70
N GLU A 72 10.65 25.80 17.54
CA GLU A 72 10.22 25.28 16.23
C GLU A 72 10.58 23.81 16.06
N LEU A 73 11.77 23.38 16.50
CA LEU A 73 12.14 21.97 16.47
C LEU A 73 11.21 21.12 17.36
N ARG A 74 10.73 21.64 18.49
CA ARG A 74 9.68 20.95 19.27
C ARG A 74 8.36 20.88 18.50
N GLN A 75 7.97 21.95 17.79
CA GLN A 75 6.76 21.93 16.96
C GLN A 75 6.87 20.85 15.87
N VAL A 76 7.99 20.80 15.13
CA VAL A 76 8.26 19.75 14.13
C VAL A 76 8.13 18.36 14.74
N LEU A 77 8.75 18.13 15.89
CA LEU A 77 8.69 16.82 16.57
C LEU A 77 7.27 16.46 17.04
N CYS A 78 6.49 17.43 17.51
CA CYS A 78 5.08 17.23 17.88
C CYS A 78 4.21 16.91 16.66
N LEU A 79 4.37 17.65 15.57
CA LEU A 79 3.63 17.42 14.32
C LEU A 79 4.03 16.10 13.66
N TYR A 80 5.31 15.71 13.74
CA TYR A 80 5.78 14.38 13.33
C TYR A 80 5.05 13.26 14.09
N ALA A 81 4.95 13.38 15.42
CA ALA A 81 4.22 12.42 16.24
C ALA A 81 2.71 12.43 15.94
N HIS A 82 2.14 13.59 15.62
CA HIS A 82 0.74 13.71 15.18
C HIS A 82 0.52 12.95 13.87
N LEU A 83 1.34 13.18 12.85
CA LEU A 83 1.23 12.46 11.58
C LEU A 83 1.31 10.95 11.79
N ALA A 84 2.25 10.46 12.60
CA ALA A 84 2.37 9.03 12.91
C ALA A 84 1.07 8.42 13.47
N GLU A 85 0.25 9.21 14.16
CA GLU A 85 -1.01 8.79 14.78
C GLU A 85 -2.24 9.04 13.89
N ALA A 86 -2.06 9.54 12.66
CA ALA A 86 -3.14 9.88 11.74
C ALA A 86 -3.83 8.65 11.13
N GLY A 87 -4.53 7.88 11.98
CA GLY A 87 -5.16 6.60 11.63
C GLY A 87 -6.02 6.64 10.37
N GLY A 88 -6.79 7.71 10.16
CA GLY A 88 -7.65 7.84 8.99
C GLY A 88 -6.92 7.71 7.65
N VAL A 89 -5.69 8.26 7.54
CA VAL A 89 -4.87 8.14 6.32
C VAL A 89 -4.47 6.70 6.06
N TYR A 90 -4.12 5.98 7.14
CA TYR A 90 -3.63 4.61 7.08
C TYR A 90 -4.75 3.59 6.88
N GLU A 91 -5.99 3.93 7.23
CA GLU A 91 -7.16 3.11 6.93
C GLU A 91 -7.37 2.95 5.42
N GLY A 92 -7.21 4.04 4.65
CA GLY A 92 -7.26 4.00 3.18
C GLY A 92 -6.17 3.09 2.59
N LEU A 93 -4.93 3.21 3.07
CA LEU A 93 -3.82 2.35 2.64
C LEU A 93 -4.06 0.87 2.98
N LEU A 94 -4.57 0.57 4.19
CA LEU A 94 -4.90 -0.80 4.57
C LEU A 94 -6.01 -1.38 3.69
N ASN A 95 -7.09 -0.63 3.45
CA ASN A 95 -8.14 -1.06 2.53
C ASN A 95 -7.59 -1.30 1.12
N THR A 96 -6.70 -0.43 0.64
CA THR A 96 -6.05 -0.57 -0.67
C THR A 96 -5.28 -1.89 -0.78
N MET A 97 -4.46 -2.25 0.21
CA MET A 97 -3.74 -3.52 0.20
C MET A 97 -4.66 -4.75 0.30
N ARG A 98 -5.77 -4.64 1.02
CA ARG A 98 -6.75 -5.73 1.20
C ARG A 98 -7.54 -6.06 -0.07
N ILE A 99 -7.53 -5.17 -1.07
CA ILE A 99 -8.10 -5.43 -2.40
C ILE A 99 -7.43 -6.66 -3.05
N THR A 100 -6.12 -6.83 -2.86
CA THR A 100 -5.39 -7.99 -3.41
C THR A 100 -5.96 -9.31 -2.90
N GLN A 101 -6.45 -9.33 -1.66
CA GLN A 101 -7.08 -10.49 -1.03
C GLN A 101 -8.60 -10.57 -1.31
N LEU A 102 -9.12 -9.73 -2.23
CA LEU A 102 -10.55 -9.58 -2.53
C LEU A 102 -11.40 -9.36 -1.28
N LYS A 103 -10.85 -8.71 -0.25
CA LYS A 103 -11.62 -8.39 0.95
C LYS A 103 -12.49 -7.17 0.67
N PRO A 104 -13.73 -7.16 1.20
CA PRO A 104 -14.61 -6.02 1.06
C PRO A 104 -13.99 -4.77 1.71
N TYR A 105 -14.32 -3.60 1.15
CA TYR A 105 -13.99 -2.32 1.76
C TYR A 105 -14.52 -2.29 3.20
N ASN A 106 -13.64 -1.96 4.16
CA ASN A 106 -13.96 -1.92 5.58
C ASN A 106 -13.86 -0.50 6.12
N LEU A 107 -14.93 -0.02 6.76
CA LEU A 107 -15.00 1.31 7.38
C LEU A 107 -14.07 1.48 8.59
N TRP A 108 -13.71 0.38 9.25
CA TRP A 108 -12.82 0.34 10.40
C TRP A 108 -11.80 -0.79 10.24
N PRO A 109 -10.84 -0.66 9.30
CA PRO A 109 -9.98 -1.76 8.94
C PRO A 109 -8.98 -2.15 10.05
N PHE A 110 -8.81 -1.31 11.08
CA PHE A 110 -8.03 -1.58 12.29
C PHE A 110 -8.88 -1.96 13.53
N GLN A 111 -10.17 -2.25 13.37
CA GLN A 111 -11.06 -2.53 14.50
C GLN A 111 -10.60 -3.73 15.35
N ASP A 112 -9.97 -4.72 14.73
CA ASP A 112 -9.40 -5.90 15.38
C ASP A 112 -8.24 -5.58 16.32
N LEU A 113 -7.58 -4.42 16.15
CA LEU A 113 -6.51 -3.96 17.04
C LEU A 113 -7.03 -3.22 18.28
N VAL A 114 -8.30 -2.84 18.28
CA VAL A 114 -8.93 -2.08 19.37
C VAL A 114 -9.05 -2.96 20.61
N ARG A 115 -8.68 -2.41 21.76
CA ARG A 115 -8.76 -3.09 23.05
C ARG A 115 -9.87 -2.49 23.90
N VAL A 116 -10.66 -3.34 24.54
CA VAL A 116 -11.66 -2.91 25.51
C VAL A 116 -11.11 -3.19 26.91
N ARG A 117 -10.75 -2.13 27.64
CA ARG A 117 -10.45 -2.23 29.07
C ARG A 117 -11.75 -2.43 29.83
N LYS A 118 -11.79 -3.40 30.74
CA LYS A 118 -13.00 -3.71 31.53
C LYS A 118 -13.28 -2.66 32.60
N GLU A 119 -12.26 -2.21 33.34
CA GLU A 119 -12.41 -1.24 34.43
C GLU A 119 -11.25 -0.22 34.50
N PRO A 120 -11.53 1.10 34.41
CA PRO A 120 -12.78 1.69 33.90
C PRO A 120 -13.04 1.27 32.45
N ARG A 121 -14.31 1.17 32.05
CA ARG A 121 -14.67 0.78 30.68
C ARG A 121 -14.17 1.83 29.71
N ALA A 122 -13.14 1.48 28.95
CA ALA A 122 -12.52 2.35 27.96
C ALA A 122 -12.20 1.56 26.70
N VAL A 123 -12.56 2.13 25.55
CA VAL A 123 -12.14 1.65 24.24
C VAL A 123 -10.81 2.31 23.94
N ILE A 124 -9.78 1.49 23.79
CA ILE A 124 -8.40 1.93 23.54
C ILE A 124 -8.10 1.60 22.08
N GLY A 125 -8.02 2.64 21.24
CA GLY A 125 -7.62 2.51 19.85
C GLY A 125 -6.19 1.97 19.72
N PRO A 126 -5.83 1.42 18.55
CA PRO A 126 -4.45 1.08 18.27
C PRO A 126 -3.59 2.34 18.26
N ASN A 127 -2.33 2.16 18.65
CA ASN A 127 -1.31 3.19 18.48
C ASN A 127 -0.63 3.01 17.11
N ALA A 128 -0.02 4.06 16.56
CA ALA A 128 0.80 4.05 15.33
C ALA A 128 1.62 2.77 15.12
N ASN A 129 2.41 2.33 16.12
CA ASN A 129 3.29 1.16 15.95
C ASN A 129 2.50 -0.11 15.62
N ARG A 130 1.32 -0.28 16.23
CA ARG A 130 0.43 -1.40 15.90
C ARG A 130 -0.21 -1.24 14.53
N MET A 131 -0.58 -0.03 14.14
CA MET A 131 -1.14 0.25 12.81
C MET A 131 -0.10 -0.04 11.72
N PHE A 132 1.12 0.51 11.83
CA PHE A 132 2.20 0.28 10.85
C PHE A 132 2.67 -1.16 10.82
N ARG A 133 2.73 -1.84 11.97
CA ARG A 133 2.98 -3.28 12.00
C ARG A 133 1.90 -4.06 11.28
N ARG A 134 0.62 -3.72 11.47
CA ARG A 134 -0.49 -4.38 10.75
C ARG A 134 -0.42 -4.09 9.25
N LEU A 135 -0.05 -2.88 8.84
CA LEU A 135 0.18 -2.55 7.43
C LEU A 135 1.31 -3.42 6.84
N ALA A 136 2.44 -3.54 7.55
CA ALA A 136 3.58 -4.36 7.10
C ALA A 136 3.25 -5.86 7.05
N GLU A 137 2.49 -6.36 8.02
CA GLU A 137 1.97 -7.73 8.04
C GLU A 137 1.10 -7.98 6.79
N VAL A 138 0.15 -7.10 6.49
CA VAL A 138 -0.71 -7.24 5.30
C VAL A 138 0.08 -7.10 4.00
N ALA A 139 1.04 -6.18 3.92
CA ALA A 139 1.95 -6.08 2.78
C ALA A 139 2.74 -7.38 2.55
N THR A 140 3.16 -8.05 3.63
CA THR A 140 3.81 -9.36 3.57
C THR A 140 2.82 -10.45 3.14
N GLU A 141 1.61 -10.47 3.69
CA GLU A 141 0.54 -11.41 3.33
C GLU A 141 0.18 -11.36 1.84
N ILE A 142 0.27 -10.19 1.19
CA ILE A 142 0.03 -10.06 -0.26
C ILE A 142 1.30 -10.27 -1.12
N GLY A 143 2.43 -10.55 -0.48
CA GLY A 143 3.71 -10.83 -1.15
C GLY A 143 4.50 -9.57 -1.54
N MET A 144 4.22 -8.40 -0.97
CA MET A 144 4.98 -7.15 -1.18
C MET A 144 5.94 -6.87 -0.02
N ILE A 145 6.95 -7.72 0.15
CA ILE A 145 7.94 -7.63 1.23
C ILE A 145 8.75 -6.33 1.20
N GLY A 146 8.96 -5.73 0.02
CA GLY A 146 9.61 -4.44 -0.13
C GLY A 146 8.80 -3.32 0.52
N LEU A 147 7.49 -3.28 0.26
CA LEU A 147 6.57 -2.36 0.90
C LEU A 147 6.49 -2.59 2.41
N ALA A 148 6.42 -3.85 2.85
CA ALA A 148 6.38 -4.20 4.27
C ALA A 148 7.56 -3.61 5.03
N ARG A 149 8.79 -3.80 4.52
CA ARG A 149 10.01 -3.24 5.11
C ARG A 149 9.98 -1.72 5.21
N LEU A 150 9.48 -1.04 4.18
CA LEU A 150 9.38 0.43 4.17
C LEU A 150 8.38 0.93 5.22
N LEU A 151 7.24 0.26 5.35
CA LEU A 151 6.22 0.59 6.35
C LEU A 151 6.77 0.48 7.77
N GLU A 152 7.55 -0.56 8.08
CA GLU A 152 8.17 -0.75 9.41
C GLU A 152 9.11 0.40 9.83
N ILE A 153 9.75 1.08 8.88
CA ILE A 153 10.73 2.14 9.16
C ILE A 153 10.18 3.54 8.91
N THR A 154 8.90 3.68 8.54
CA THR A 154 8.29 4.98 8.18
C THR A 154 8.28 5.95 9.37
N PHE A 155 7.94 5.43 10.56
CA PHE A 155 7.99 6.20 11.80
C PHE A 155 8.95 5.56 12.78
N ARG A 156 9.87 6.36 13.31
CA ARG A 156 10.78 5.95 14.36
C ARG A 156 10.05 5.89 15.69
N ASP A 157 9.84 4.67 16.17
CA ASP A 157 9.20 4.36 17.45
C ASP A 157 9.80 5.15 18.63
N ASP A 158 11.11 5.31 18.66
CA ASP A 158 11.81 5.99 19.74
C ASP A 158 11.52 7.50 19.78
N ILE A 159 11.58 8.19 18.65
CA ILE A 159 11.21 9.60 18.54
C ILE A 159 9.73 9.77 18.89
N ARG A 160 8.84 9.04 18.21
CA ARG A 160 7.40 9.19 18.36
C ARG A 160 6.93 8.93 19.80
N ASN A 161 7.38 7.85 20.43
CA ASN A 161 7.03 7.54 21.82
C ASN A 161 7.62 8.57 22.79
N ALA A 162 8.85 9.05 22.55
CA ALA A 162 9.46 10.05 23.40
C ALA A 162 8.66 11.36 23.38
N ILE A 163 8.23 11.82 22.21
CA ILE A 163 7.42 13.03 22.07
C ILE A 163 6.02 12.84 22.66
N ALA A 164 5.33 11.75 22.30
CA ALA A 164 3.95 11.47 22.76
C ALA A 164 3.82 11.39 24.29
N HIS A 165 4.89 10.99 25.00
CA HIS A 165 4.90 10.88 26.46
C HIS A 165 5.66 12.01 27.17
N ALA A 166 6.23 12.96 26.42
CA ALA A 166 7.16 13.97 26.93
C ALA A 166 8.34 13.35 27.71
N ASP A 167 8.89 12.25 27.17
CA ASP A 167 9.98 11.44 27.73
C ASP A 167 11.35 11.83 27.16
N TYR A 168 11.53 13.10 26.82
CA TYR A 168 12.70 13.58 26.09
C TYR A 168 13.33 14.84 26.67
N ILE A 169 14.61 15.02 26.36
CA ILE A 169 15.32 16.29 26.53
C ILE A 169 15.88 16.66 25.17
N LEU A 170 15.46 17.81 24.64
CA LEU A 170 16.04 18.36 23.43
C LEU A 170 17.35 19.07 23.78
N ALA A 171 18.47 18.46 23.42
CA ALA A 171 19.84 18.94 23.63
C ALA A 171 20.42 19.52 22.32
N GLN A 172 21.63 20.07 22.36
CA GLN A 172 22.26 20.68 21.18
C GLN A 172 22.60 19.62 20.12
N GLU A 173 23.02 18.44 20.56
CA GLU A 173 23.44 17.33 19.72
C GLU A 173 22.28 16.42 19.26
N GLY A 174 21.08 16.59 19.81
CA GLY A 174 19.90 15.80 19.44
C GLY A 174 18.87 15.60 20.54
N LEU A 175 18.07 14.55 20.37
CA LEU A 175 16.98 14.14 21.26
C LEU A 175 17.48 13.06 22.22
N ARG A 176 17.62 13.41 23.50
CA ARG A 176 17.92 12.44 24.55
C ARG A 176 16.62 11.82 25.03
N VAL A 177 16.43 10.52 24.81
CA VAL A 177 15.21 9.79 25.18
C VAL A 177 15.45 9.00 26.46
N ARG A 178 14.62 9.26 27.47
CA ARG A 178 14.68 8.60 28.77
C ARG A 178 13.71 7.42 28.74
N ARG A 179 14.21 6.19 28.59
CA ARG A 179 13.36 4.98 28.57
C ARG A 179 12.72 4.72 29.95
N ARG A 180 11.58 5.36 30.23
CA ARG A 180 10.90 5.34 31.54
C ARG A 180 10.53 3.95 32.06
N ASN A 181 10.31 3.00 31.15
CA ASN A 181 9.90 1.63 31.48
C ASN A 181 11.07 0.61 31.48
N GLY A 182 12.31 1.09 31.61
CA GLY A 182 13.52 0.26 31.60
C GLY A 182 14.30 0.29 30.28
N GLY A 183 15.60 0.04 30.36
CA GLY A 183 16.54 0.10 29.23
C GLY A 183 17.50 1.29 29.31
N ASN A 184 18.51 1.29 28.45
CA ASN A 184 19.52 2.35 28.42
C ASN A 184 18.96 3.63 27.78
N PRO A 185 19.30 4.82 28.32
CA PRO A 185 19.00 6.07 27.63
C PRO A 185 19.68 6.06 26.26
N ILE A 186 18.99 6.65 25.28
CA ILE A 186 19.52 6.78 23.92
C ILE A 186 19.60 8.26 23.55
N LEU A 187 20.59 8.59 22.75
CA LEU A 187 20.68 9.87 22.05
C LEU A 187 20.32 9.59 20.59
N VAL A 188 19.25 10.21 20.11
CA VAL A 188 18.96 10.30 18.67
C VAL A 188 19.59 11.60 18.19
N SER A 189 20.61 11.49 17.35
CA SER A 189 21.35 12.64 16.84
C SER A 189 20.47 13.54 15.95
N ASN A 190 20.85 14.81 15.75
CA ASN A 190 20.12 15.70 14.84
C ASN A 190 20.03 15.14 13.41
N ALA A 191 21.08 14.51 12.90
CA ALA A 191 21.08 13.89 11.57
C ALA A 191 20.07 12.73 11.48
N GLU A 192 19.94 11.93 12.54
CA GLU A 192 18.95 10.87 12.61
C GLU A 192 17.50 11.40 12.69
N ILE A 193 17.29 12.51 13.39
CA ILE A 193 15.99 13.20 13.43
C ILE A 193 15.63 13.71 12.03
N GLU A 194 16.58 14.33 11.34
CA GLU A 194 16.40 14.84 9.98
C GLU A 194 16.01 13.71 9.01
N VAL A 195 16.73 12.59 9.03
CA VAL A 195 16.42 11.43 8.19
C VAL A 195 15.02 10.88 8.52
N ALA A 196 14.67 10.76 9.80
CA ALA A 196 13.36 10.26 10.21
C ALA A 196 12.22 11.19 9.75
N PHE A 197 12.45 12.50 9.84
CA PHE A 197 11.52 13.51 9.35
C PHE A 197 11.35 13.42 7.84
N GLN A 198 12.44 13.39 7.07
CA GLN A 198 12.40 13.27 5.62
C GLN A 198 11.67 12.00 5.17
N ILE A 199 11.92 10.85 5.82
CA ILE A 199 11.22 9.58 5.53
C ILE A 199 9.70 9.74 5.73
N ALA A 200 9.27 10.30 6.86
CA ALA A 200 7.85 10.52 7.11
C ALA A 200 7.22 11.48 6.10
N MET A 201 7.92 12.56 5.73
CA MET A 201 7.45 13.51 4.72
C MET A 201 7.30 12.85 3.35
N PHE A 202 8.31 12.10 2.90
CA PHE A 202 8.27 11.36 1.64
C PHE A 202 7.15 10.33 1.60
N PHE A 203 6.90 9.65 2.72
CA PHE A 203 5.80 8.70 2.81
C PHE A 203 4.45 9.36 2.58
N PHE A 204 4.18 10.44 3.32
CA PHE A 204 2.91 11.17 3.21
C PHE A 204 2.74 11.80 1.83
N GLU A 205 3.80 12.41 1.30
CA GLU A 205 3.80 13.04 -0.02
C GLU A 205 3.48 12.05 -1.13
N LEU A 206 4.18 10.92 -1.16
CA LEU A 206 3.95 9.92 -2.19
C LEU A 206 2.57 9.27 -2.04
N LEU A 207 2.15 8.91 -0.83
CA LEU A 207 0.83 8.32 -0.63
C LEU A 207 -0.28 9.25 -1.14
N GLN A 208 -0.20 10.54 -0.79
CA GLN A 208 -1.15 11.55 -1.28
C GLN A 208 -1.08 11.69 -2.81
N ALA A 209 0.12 11.73 -3.40
CA ALA A 209 0.29 11.83 -4.84
C ALA A 209 -0.32 10.63 -5.60
N PHE A 210 -0.11 9.40 -5.09
CA PHE A 210 -0.71 8.19 -5.68
C PHE A 210 -2.23 8.16 -5.53
N GLN A 211 -2.75 8.56 -4.39
CA GLN A 211 -4.20 8.69 -4.17
C GLN A 211 -4.82 9.71 -5.13
N GLN A 212 -4.21 10.88 -5.24
CA GLN A 212 -4.66 11.95 -6.13
C GLN A 212 -4.60 11.55 -7.60
N LYS A 213 -3.45 11.02 -8.07
CA LYS A 213 -3.27 10.54 -9.45
C LYS A 213 -4.30 9.45 -9.80
N THR A 214 -4.63 8.59 -8.83
CA THR A 214 -5.65 7.56 -9.04
C THR A 214 -7.05 8.14 -9.08
N ALA A 215 -7.38 9.09 -8.20
CA ALA A 215 -8.67 9.80 -8.22
C ALA A 215 -8.88 10.55 -9.54
N GLU A 216 -7.83 11.22 -10.04
CA GLU A 216 -7.82 11.95 -11.32
C GLU A 216 -8.06 11.04 -12.52
N SER A 217 -7.70 9.75 -12.44
CA SER A 217 -8.00 8.79 -13.50
C SER A 217 -9.49 8.49 -13.69
N PHE A 218 -10.35 8.98 -12.78
CA PHE A 218 -11.82 8.96 -12.90
C PHE A 218 -12.39 10.31 -13.38
N ARG A 219 -11.55 11.13 -14.00
CA ARG A 219 -11.93 12.34 -14.75
C ARG A 219 -11.51 12.17 -16.22
N PRO A 220 -12.46 12.06 -17.18
CA PRO A 220 -13.90 12.14 -17.01
C PRO A 220 -14.50 10.90 -16.33
N ALA A 221 -15.76 11.03 -15.89
CA ALA A 221 -16.53 9.93 -15.32
C ALA A 221 -16.56 8.72 -16.24
N ARG A 222 -16.49 7.51 -15.66
CA ARG A 222 -16.62 6.26 -16.41
C ARG A 222 -17.38 5.19 -15.64
N THR A 223 -18.01 4.29 -16.39
CA THR A 223 -18.73 3.14 -15.85
C THR A 223 -17.84 1.91 -15.90
N ILE A 224 -17.71 1.24 -14.76
CA ILE A 224 -16.90 0.03 -14.59
C ILE A 224 -17.83 -1.09 -14.11
N ILE A 225 -17.75 -2.26 -14.72
CA ILE A 225 -18.49 -3.44 -14.27
C ILE A 225 -17.61 -4.20 -13.28
N GLY A 226 -18.11 -4.40 -12.06
CA GLY A 226 -17.37 -5.15 -11.04
C GLY A 226 -18.04 -5.11 -9.68
N ARG A 227 -17.34 -5.70 -8.69
CA ARG A 227 -17.82 -5.77 -7.32
C ARG A 227 -17.40 -4.51 -6.56
N PHE A 228 -18.33 -3.91 -5.84
CA PHE A 228 -18.02 -2.90 -4.83
C PHE A 228 -18.25 -3.51 -3.45
N SER A 229 -17.17 -3.74 -2.71
CA SER A 229 -17.20 -4.43 -1.42
C SER A 229 -17.92 -5.79 -1.56
N ASP A 230 -18.86 -6.11 -0.66
CA ASP A 230 -19.63 -7.36 -0.70
C ASP A 230 -20.79 -7.37 -1.72
N ASN A 231 -20.99 -6.30 -2.51
CA ASN A 231 -22.05 -6.27 -3.51
C ASN A 231 -21.77 -7.24 -4.68
N PRO A 232 -22.82 -7.76 -5.34
CA PRO A 232 -22.65 -8.51 -6.58
C PRO A 232 -22.04 -7.63 -7.69
N PRO A 233 -21.40 -8.23 -8.70
CA PRO A 233 -20.85 -7.46 -9.81
C PRO A 233 -21.98 -6.73 -10.54
N MET A 234 -21.80 -5.43 -10.77
CA MET A 234 -22.74 -4.59 -11.52
C MET A 234 -22.01 -3.35 -12.06
N PRO A 235 -22.62 -2.58 -12.97
CA PRO A 235 -22.04 -1.33 -13.46
C PRO A 235 -22.03 -0.25 -12.36
N TRP A 236 -20.86 0.33 -12.11
CA TRP A 236 -20.64 1.45 -11.19
C TRP A 236 -20.09 2.65 -11.96
N ARG A 237 -20.74 3.79 -11.86
CA ARG A 237 -20.22 5.07 -12.33
C ARG A 237 -19.34 5.67 -11.24
N ILE A 238 -18.09 5.92 -11.60
CA ILE A 238 -17.10 6.57 -10.73
C ILE A 238 -16.70 7.89 -11.38
N GLU A 239 -16.65 8.96 -10.58
CA GLU A 239 -16.42 10.32 -11.07
C GLU A 239 -15.68 11.18 -10.05
N LEU A 240 -14.61 11.84 -10.50
CA LEU A 240 -14.02 13.01 -9.85
C LEU A 240 -14.42 14.28 -10.60
N THR A 241 -15.36 15.01 -10.03
CA THR A 241 -15.88 16.30 -10.56
C THR A 241 -14.83 17.41 -10.50
N GLU A 242 -14.99 18.48 -11.28
CA GLU A 242 -14.07 19.63 -11.32
C GLU A 242 -13.93 20.34 -9.96
N ASP A 243 -15.01 20.39 -9.17
CA ASP A 243 -15.03 20.96 -7.82
C ASP A 243 -14.46 20.01 -6.74
N GLY A 244 -13.87 18.88 -7.15
CA GLY A 244 -13.17 17.96 -6.27
C GLY A 244 -14.07 16.95 -5.56
N ARG A 245 -15.38 16.92 -5.84
CA ARG A 245 -16.25 15.86 -5.31
C ARG A 245 -15.96 14.54 -6.01
N PHE A 246 -15.73 13.51 -5.21
CA PHE A 246 -15.57 12.13 -5.67
C PHE A 246 -16.86 11.35 -5.41
N SER A 247 -17.34 10.59 -6.40
CA SER A 247 -18.57 9.81 -6.27
C SER A 247 -18.44 8.42 -6.88
N ILE A 248 -19.08 7.46 -6.22
CA ILE A 248 -19.28 6.08 -6.69
C ILE A 248 -20.79 5.83 -6.61
N SER A 249 -21.42 5.51 -7.74
CA SER A 249 -22.87 5.32 -7.81
C SER A 249 -23.24 4.21 -8.80
N SER A 250 -24.39 3.60 -8.60
CA SER A 250 -24.96 2.64 -9.54
C SER A 250 -26.47 2.86 -9.67
N ASN A 251 -26.98 2.72 -10.89
CA ASN A 251 -28.40 2.72 -11.22
C ASN A 251 -28.85 1.38 -11.83
N ALA A 252 -28.00 0.36 -11.77
CA ALA A 252 -28.29 -0.91 -12.40
C ALA A 252 -29.38 -1.67 -11.63
N PRO A 253 -30.36 -2.27 -12.33
CA PRO A 253 -31.49 -2.95 -11.70
C PRO A 253 -31.11 -4.29 -11.05
N GLY A 254 -29.89 -4.78 -11.27
CA GLY A 254 -29.39 -6.04 -10.76
C GLY A 254 -27.95 -6.33 -11.21
N PRO A 255 -27.43 -7.53 -10.86
CA PRO A 255 -26.08 -7.95 -11.21
C PRO A 255 -25.83 -8.00 -12.71
N GLN A 256 -24.64 -7.59 -13.15
CA GLN A 256 -24.17 -7.70 -14.52
C GLN A 256 -22.67 -8.02 -14.52
N VAL A 257 -22.24 -8.77 -15.53
CA VAL A 257 -20.85 -9.12 -15.77
C VAL A 257 -20.52 -8.88 -17.25
N ASP A 258 -19.27 -8.54 -17.53
CA ASP A 258 -18.74 -8.48 -18.88
C ASP A 258 -17.49 -9.37 -19.02
N ALA A 259 -16.97 -9.49 -20.24
CA ALA A 259 -15.80 -10.32 -20.52
C ALA A 259 -14.55 -9.85 -19.75
N ALA A 260 -14.41 -8.54 -19.51
CA ALA A 260 -13.27 -7.99 -18.79
C ALA A 260 -13.32 -8.39 -17.31
N TYR A 261 -14.49 -8.28 -16.68
CA TYR A 261 -14.74 -8.74 -15.32
C TYR A 261 -14.48 -10.24 -15.17
N GLU A 262 -15.02 -11.07 -16.06
CA GLU A 262 -14.84 -12.53 -15.98
C GLU A 262 -13.37 -12.93 -16.17
N ARG A 263 -12.66 -12.29 -17.11
CA ARG A 263 -11.21 -12.48 -17.29
C ARG A 263 -10.46 -12.14 -16.01
N GLN A 264 -10.72 -10.96 -15.44
CA GLN A 264 -10.01 -10.52 -14.25
C GLN A 264 -10.34 -11.39 -13.02
N LYS A 265 -11.60 -11.81 -12.89
CA LYS A 265 -12.02 -12.73 -11.83
C LYS A 265 -11.22 -14.03 -11.88
N ARG A 266 -11.05 -14.63 -13.06
CA ARG A 266 -10.23 -15.84 -13.25
C ARG A 266 -8.76 -15.62 -12.89
N ILE A 267 -8.18 -14.50 -13.30
CA ILE A 267 -6.81 -14.14 -12.90
C ILE A 267 -6.71 -14.02 -11.38
N ASN A 268 -7.66 -13.34 -10.73
CA ASN A 268 -7.66 -13.18 -9.28
C ASN A 268 -7.83 -14.52 -8.54
N ASP A 269 -8.66 -15.43 -9.06
CA ASP A 269 -8.85 -16.78 -8.53
C ASP A 269 -7.51 -17.55 -8.53
N HIS A 270 -6.72 -17.40 -9.60
CA HIS A 270 -5.37 -17.96 -9.73
C HIS A 270 -4.34 -17.29 -8.81
N LEU A 271 -4.39 -15.97 -8.64
CA LEU A 271 -3.48 -15.23 -7.75
C LEU A 271 -3.60 -15.62 -6.27
N GLY A 272 -4.77 -16.10 -5.83
CA GLY A 272 -4.94 -16.63 -4.46
C GLY A 272 -4.69 -15.58 -3.36
N GLY A 273 -4.92 -14.30 -3.65
CA GLY A 273 -4.69 -13.20 -2.70
C GLY A 273 -3.26 -12.66 -2.65
N ARG A 274 -2.40 -13.02 -3.61
CA ARG A 274 -1.00 -12.56 -3.75
C ARG A 274 -0.85 -11.66 -4.97
N MET A 275 0.21 -10.84 -4.98
CA MET A 275 0.55 -10.01 -6.15
C MET A 275 1.23 -10.81 -7.27
N VAL A 276 1.95 -11.88 -6.91
CA VAL A 276 2.73 -12.70 -7.84
C VAL A 276 2.60 -14.17 -7.44
N THR A 277 2.12 -15.00 -8.37
CA THR A 277 1.99 -16.45 -8.19
C THR A 277 2.71 -17.16 -9.32
N ALA A 278 3.48 -18.20 -9.02
CA ALA A 278 4.14 -19.04 -10.01
C ALA A 278 3.59 -20.46 -9.96
N TYR A 279 3.52 -21.11 -11.12
CA TYR A 279 3.03 -22.47 -11.28
C TYR A 279 4.17 -23.33 -11.81
N ALA A 280 4.60 -24.27 -10.97
CA ALA A 280 5.65 -25.21 -11.31
C ALA A 280 5.04 -26.50 -11.87
N SER A 281 5.54 -26.93 -13.03
CA SER A 281 5.20 -28.24 -13.58
C SER A 281 5.86 -29.35 -12.74
N PRO A 282 5.36 -30.61 -12.80
CA PRO A 282 5.93 -31.69 -12.01
C PRO A 282 7.42 -31.90 -12.31
N GLY A 283 8.24 -31.88 -11.25
CA GLY A 283 9.69 -32.05 -11.36
C GLY A 283 10.46 -30.79 -11.81
N MET A 284 9.79 -29.65 -11.99
CA MET A 284 10.42 -28.35 -12.22
C MET A 284 10.46 -27.57 -10.92
N ASP A 285 11.65 -27.16 -10.48
CA ASP A 285 11.81 -26.20 -9.39
C ASP A 285 11.92 -24.78 -9.95
N ALA A 286 11.38 -23.80 -9.23
CA ALA A 286 11.58 -22.40 -9.58
C ALA A 286 13.08 -22.05 -9.48
N PRO A 287 13.70 -21.48 -10.53
CA PRO A 287 15.14 -21.19 -10.53
C PRO A 287 15.53 -20.30 -9.33
N PRO A 288 16.50 -20.70 -8.48
CA PRO A 288 16.86 -19.91 -7.30
C PRO A 288 17.30 -18.48 -7.62
N ALA A 289 17.93 -18.26 -8.78
CA ALA A 289 18.29 -16.94 -9.27
C ALA A 289 17.05 -16.07 -9.53
N LEU A 290 16.03 -16.62 -10.20
CA LEU A 290 14.76 -15.92 -10.44
C LEU A 290 14.08 -15.55 -9.11
N ILE A 291 14.00 -16.49 -8.16
CA ILE A 291 13.42 -16.22 -6.83
C ILE A 291 14.15 -15.05 -6.14
N SER A 292 15.49 -15.10 -6.13
CA SER A 292 16.33 -14.02 -5.57
C SER A 292 16.06 -12.69 -6.25
N ASP A 293 15.96 -12.64 -7.58
CA ASP A 293 15.72 -11.41 -8.32
C ASP A 293 14.33 -10.81 -8.03
N VAL A 294 13.31 -11.66 -7.89
CA VAL A 294 11.96 -11.22 -7.51
C VAL A 294 11.94 -10.65 -6.09
N ILE A 295 12.63 -11.30 -5.15
CA ILE A 295 12.81 -10.82 -3.77
C ILE A 295 13.52 -9.46 -3.75
N GLN A 296 14.59 -9.29 -4.54
CA GLN A 296 15.30 -8.02 -4.64
C GLN A 296 14.44 -6.90 -5.24
N THR A 297 13.46 -7.25 -6.07
CA THR A 297 12.47 -6.31 -6.61
C THR A 297 11.37 -5.94 -5.60
N GLY A 298 11.33 -6.64 -4.46
CA GLY A 298 10.43 -6.36 -3.34
C GLY A 298 9.21 -7.28 -3.28
N PHE A 299 9.21 -8.40 -4.01
CA PHE A 299 8.12 -9.37 -4.00
C PHE A 299 8.52 -10.72 -3.41
N GLU A 300 7.57 -11.39 -2.78
CA GLU A 300 7.63 -12.81 -2.48
C GLU A 300 6.72 -13.56 -3.46
N ILE A 301 7.25 -14.62 -4.09
CA ILE A 301 6.50 -15.44 -5.04
C ILE A 301 5.74 -16.52 -4.28
N SER A 302 4.43 -16.63 -4.51
CA SER A 302 3.68 -17.82 -4.12
C SER A 302 3.86 -18.92 -5.17
N ILE A 303 4.54 -20.00 -4.83
CA ILE A 303 4.79 -21.11 -5.76
C ILE A 303 3.74 -22.21 -5.53
N VAL A 304 2.97 -22.50 -6.58
CA VAL A 304 2.00 -23.60 -6.63
C VAL A 304 2.60 -24.74 -7.45
N GLY A 305 2.98 -25.82 -6.77
CA GLY A 305 3.42 -27.05 -7.44
C GLY A 305 2.24 -27.84 -7.95
N LEU A 306 2.21 -28.16 -9.24
CA LEU A 306 1.20 -29.05 -9.83
C LEU A 306 1.67 -30.50 -9.74
N GLU A 307 0.75 -31.42 -9.45
CA GLU A 307 1.06 -32.82 -9.15
C GLU A 307 1.30 -33.65 -10.41
N SER A 308 0.72 -33.22 -11.55
CA SER A 308 0.75 -33.97 -12.81
C SER A 308 0.91 -33.06 -14.03
N VAL A 309 1.42 -33.64 -15.11
CA VAL A 309 1.64 -32.91 -16.38
C VAL A 309 0.28 -32.52 -16.97
N GLU A 310 -0.74 -33.34 -16.74
CA GLU A 310 -2.12 -33.11 -17.13
C GLU A 310 -2.71 -31.88 -16.42
N GLN A 311 -2.43 -31.68 -15.13
CA GLN A 311 -2.86 -30.47 -14.42
C GLN A 311 -2.18 -29.21 -14.99
N PHE A 312 -0.88 -29.28 -15.31
CA PHE A 312 -0.18 -28.16 -15.93
C PHE A 312 -0.71 -27.87 -17.34
N ALA A 313 -0.94 -28.90 -18.16
CA ALA A 313 -1.54 -28.75 -19.48
C ALA A 313 -2.96 -28.17 -19.41
N ALA A 314 -3.77 -28.60 -18.43
CA ALA A 314 -5.10 -28.06 -18.21
C ALA A 314 -5.07 -26.58 -17.80
N LEU A 315 -4.12 -26.16 -16.96
CA LEU A 315 -3.91 -24.76 -16.62
C LEU A 315 -3.55 -23.94 -17.87
N ILE A 316 -2.62 -24.42 -18.70
CA ILE A 316 -2.26 -23.75 -19.96
C ILE A 316 -3.48 -23.64 -20.89
N SER A 317 -4.27 -24.71 -21.03
CA SER A 317 -5.52 -24.68 -21.81
C SER A 317 -6.50 -23.64 -21.27
N ASP A 318 -6.71 -23.56 -19.96
CA ASP A 318 -7.59 -22.54 -19.34
C ASP A 318 -7.07 -21.12 -19.62
N VAL A 319 -5.76 -20.90 -19.53
CA VAL A 319 -5.12 -19.61 -19.83
C VAL A 319 -5.32 -19.22 -21.30
N GLU A 320 -5.18 -20.16 -22.23
CA GLU A 320 -5.36 -19.93 -23.67
C GLU A 320 -6.84 -19.70 -24.03
N GLU A 321 -7.72 -20.60 -23.61
CA GLU A 321 -9.16 -20.56 -23.92
C GLU A 321 -9.84 -19.31 -23.39
N ASN A 322 -9.42 -18.81 -22.23
CA ASN A 322 -10.01 -17.63 -21.59
C ASN A 322 -9.20 -16.35 -21.82
N GLY A 323 -8.14 -16.39 -22.63
CA GLY A 323 -7.32 -15.23 -22.95
C GLY A 323 -6.66 -14.59 -21.72
N LEU A 324 -6.19 -15.40 -20.77
CA LEU A 324 -5.62 -14.94 -19.49
C LEU A 324 -4.15 -14.49 -19.64
N TRP A 325 -3.52 -14.73 -20.79
CA TRP A 325 -2.20 -14.19 -21.12
C TRP A 325 -2.17 -12.67 -20.97
N ASP A 326 -1.06 -12.15 -20.47
CA ASP A 326 -0.77 -10.73 -20.54
C ASP A 326 -0.74 -10.27 -22.01
N GLN A 327 -1.24 -9.06 -22.26
CA GLN A 327 -1.40 -8.50 -23.60
C GLN A 327 -0.11 -7.84 -24.12
N ALA A 328 0.87 -7.61 -23.23
CA ALA A 328 2.16 -7.08 -23.62
C ALA A 328 2.98 -8.12 -24.43
N PRO A 329 3.82 -7.70 -25.39
CA PRO A 329 4.67 -8.61 -26.13
C PRO A 329 5.55 -9.44 -25.18
N ALA A 330 5.47 -10.77 -25.31
CA ALA A 330 6.34 -11.70 -24.61
C ALA A 330 7.56 -12.07 -25.48
N PRO A 331 8.74 -12.31 -24.88
CA PRO A 331 9.83 -12.97 -25.59
C PRO A 331 9.40 -14.36 -26.08
N GLU A 332 10.11 -14.90 -27.06
CA GLU A 332 9.83 -16.22 -27.65
C GLU A 332 9.69 -17.31 -26.57
N ASN A 333 8.80 -18.28 -26.83
CA ASN A 333 8.51 -19.37 -25.90
C ASN A 333 9.81 -20.09 -25.50
N ASN A 334 10.15 -20.02 -24.23
CA ASN A 334 11.21 -20.80 -23.62
C ASN A 334 10.55 -21.92 -22.79
N ASP A 335 10.88 -23.17 -23.11
CA ASP A 335 10.33 -24.35 -22.44
C ASP A 335 10.82 -24.47 -20.97
N ASP A 336 11.94 -23.82 -20.64
CA ASP A 336 12.50 -23.77 -19.28
C ASP A 336 11.96 -22.60 -18.43
N ALA A 337 11.05 -21.79 -18.97
CA ALA A 337 10.50 -20.64 -18.27
C ALA A 337 9.37 -21.01 -17.30
N LEU A 338 9.35 -20.38 -16.13
CA LEU A 338 8.33 -20.57 -15.12
C LEU A 338 7.04 -19.84 -15.52
N LEU A 339 5.89 -20.51 -15.45
CA LEU A 339 4.60 -19.85 -15.66
C LEU A 339 4.25 -19.00 -14.44
N MET A 340 4.11 -17.69 -14.62
CA MET A 340 3.80 -16.74 -13.55
C MET A 340 2.53 -15.96 -13.87
N ALA A 341 1.79 -15.56 -12.83
CA ALA A 341 0.61 -14.72 -12.88
C ALA A 341 0.82 -13.45 -12.04
N THR A 342 0.37 -12.33 -12.60
CA THR A 342 0.17 -11.04 -11.91
C THR A 342 -1.25 -10.56 -12.21
N PRO A 343 -1.72 -9.45 -11.61
CA PRO A 343 -3.03 -8.87 -11.96
C PRO A 343 -3.22 -8.52 -13.44
N PHE A 344 -2.15 -8.42 -14.24
CA PHE A 344 -2.24 -8.18 -15.68
C PHE A 344 -2.53 -9.44 -16.49
N GLY A 345 -2.15 -10.61 -15.99
CA GLY A 345 -2.34 -11.90 -16.64
C GLY A 345 -1.21 -12.88 -16.38
N PHE A 346 -1.13 -13.90 -17.23
CA PHE A 346 -0.09 -14.92 -17.22
C PHE A 346 1.07 -14.56 -18.15
N ARG A 347 2.27 -14.98 -17.78
CA ARG A 347 3.48 -14.89 -18.60
C ARG A 347 4.47 -15.99 -18.25
N ARG A 348 5.23 -16.47 -19.23
CA ARG A 348 6.40 -17.33 -19.00
C ARG A 348 7.62 -16.45 -18.71
N ILE A 349 8.29 -16.68 -17.59
CA ILE A 349 9.41 -15.88 -17.10
C ILE A 349 10.61 -16.80 -16.84
N ALA A 350 11.72 -16.58 -17.55
CA ALA A 350 12.94 -17.37 -17.40
C ALA A 350 13.93 -16.77 -16.39
N ASN A 351 13.93 -15.45 -16.20
CA ASN A 351 14.93 -14.75 -15.39
C ASN A 351 14.40 -13.42 -14.80
N GLY A 352 15.15 -12.83 -13.87
CA GLY A 352 14.75 -11.60 -13.20
C GLY A 352 14.65 -10.37 -14.10
N ALA A 353 15.37 -10.31 -15.23
CA ALA A 353 15.28 -9.20 -16.16
C ALA A 353 13.92 -9.20 -16.89
N GLU A 354 13.45 -10.37 -17.30
CA GLU A 354 12.10 -10.55 -17.86
C GLU A 354 11.01 -10.22 -16.84
N PHE A 355 11.17 -10.67 -15.59
CA PHE A 355 10.25 -10.31 -14.51
C PHE A 355 10.20 -8.78 -14.33
N LYS A 356 11.35 -8.12 -14.24
CA LYS A 356 11.42 -6.66 -14.06
C LYS A 356 10.82 -5.89 -15.24
N ALA A 357 11.02 -6.37 -16.47
CA ALA A 357 10.43 -5.78 -17.68
C ALA A 357 8.90 -5.96 -17.75
N TRP A 358 8.35 -6.93 -17.01
CA TRP A 358 6.92 -7.17 -16.91
C TRP A 358 6.22 -6.27 -15.88
N LEU A 359 6.95 -5.73 -14.91
CA LEU A 359 6.38 -4.88 -13.88
C LEU A 359 5.92 -3.52 -14.43
N PRO A 360 4.96 -2.85 -13.75
CA PRO A 360 4.59 -1.47 -14.07
C PRO A 360 5.81 -0.55 -14.17
N THR A 361 5.80 0.32 -15.18
CA THR A 361 6.85 1.33 -15.35
C THR A 361 6.84 2.29 -14.16
N VAL A 362 8.03 2.50 -13.58
CA VAL A 362 8.23 3.40 -12.45
C VAL A 362 8.76 4.72 -12.99
N ASP A 363 7.96 5.77 -12.88
CA ASP A 363 8.37 7.13 -13.24
C ASP A 363 9.45 7.63 -12.26
N GLU A 364 10.36 8.48 -12.75
CA GLU A 364 11.31 9.17 -11.88
C GLU A 364 10.57 10.09 -10.90
N VAL A 365 10.98 10.05 -9.63
CA VAL A 365 10.36 10.87 -8.60
C VAL A 365 11.03 12.22 -8.54
N VAL A 366 10.24 13.26 -8.76
CA VAL A 366 10.62 14.63 -8.45
C VAL A 366 9.70 15.11 -7.33
N ILE A 367 10.23 15.18 -6.11
CA ILE A 367 9.56 15.85 -4.99
C ILE A 367 10.01 17.31 -4.97
N ALA A 368 9.03 18.22 -4.83
CA ALA A 368 9.22 19.67 -4.84
C ALA A 368 9.59 20.23 -3.47
#